data_AF-A0A946U625-F1
#
_entry.id   AF-A0A946U625-F1
#
_cell.length_a   1.000
_cell.length_b   1.000
_cell.length_c   1.000
_cell.angle_alpha   90.00
_cell.angle_beta   90.00
_cell.angle_gamma   90.00
#
_symmetry.space_group_name_H-M   'P 1'
#
loop_
_entity.id
_entity.type
_entity.pdbx_description
1 polymer ?
#
loop_
_entity_poly.entity_id
_entity_poly.type
_entity_poly.pdbx_seq_one_letter_code
_entity_poly.pdbx_strand_id
1 'polypeptide(L)'
;MRPDWIVPDWPAPAGIRAISTTRSGGHSRGPYRSLNLGDRCGDDPRAVQRNRERLASALPEAPNWLKQVHGKRVVRHGEAAASSCEADAVLAWEPEAVCAVMTADCLPVLFCRRQGDRVAAAHAGWRGLAAGVLPATVSALDSPPGELLAWLGPAIGPARYEVGREVAEAFSGGYA
;
A
#
# COMPACT_ATOMS: atom_id res chain seq x y z
N MET A 1 -10.94 -11.24 19.81
CA MET A 1 -9.80 -10.33 20.02
C MET A 1 -9.75 -9.39 18.82
N ARG A 2 -9.73 -8.07 19.03
CA ARG A 2 -9.56 -7.13 17.92
C ARG A 2 -8.19 -7.36 17.29
N PRO A 3 -8.04 -7.32 15.95
CA PRO A 3 -6.73 -7.38 15.31
C PRO A 3 -5.84 -6.24 15.83
N ASP A 4 -4.54 -6.50 15.98
CA ASP A 4 -3.49 -5.54 16.37
C ASP A 4 -3.07 -4.62 15.21
N TRP A 5 -4.02 -4.26 14.34
CA TRP A 5 -3.73 -3.42 13.18
C TRP A 5 -3.41 -1.99 13.59
N ILE A 6 -2.52 -1.38 12.82
CA ILE A 6 -2.13 0.02 13.00
C ILE A 6 -3.18 0.88 12.31
N VAL A 7 -3.75 1.82 13.05
CA VAL A 7 -4.54 2.92 12.49
C VAL A 7 -3.59 4.11 12.34
N PRO A 8 -3.46 4.71 11.15
CA PRO A 8 -2.62 5.88 10.94
C PRO A 8 -2.95 7.02 11.92
N ASP A 9 -1.93 7.49 12.64
CA ASP A 9 -2.00 8.70 13.45
C ASP A 9 -1.72 9.92 12.56
N TRP A 10 -2.78 10.47 11.98
CA TRP A 10 -2.75 11.59 11.04
C TRP A 10 -4.08 12.36 11.08
N PRO A 11 -4.12 13.65 10.69
CA PRO A 11 -5.33 14.49 10.78
C PRO A 11 -6.28 14.27 9.59
N ALA A 12 -6.52 13.01 9.20
CA ALA A 12 -7.41 12.70 8.09
C ALA A 12 -8.89 13.00 8.43
N PRO A 13 -9.71 13.36 7.44
CA PRO A 13 -11.14 13.62 7.65
C PRO A 13 -11.87 12.38 8.19
N ALA A 14 -12.93 12.58 8.97
CA ALA A 14 -13.67 11.49 9.62
C ALA A 14 -14.24 10.44 8.65
N GLY A 15 -14.50 10.81 7.39
CA GLY A 15 -14.96 9.89 6.34
C GLY A 15 -13.85 9.00 5.77
N ILE A 16 -12.58 9.33 6.00
CA ILE A 16 -11.44 8.55 5.55
C ILE A 16 -11.07 7.52 6.62
N ARG A 17 -11.07 6.25 6.21
CA ARG A 17 -10.59 5.14 7.04
C ARG A 17 -9.32 4.57 6.43
N ALA A 18 -8.34 4.29 7.26
CA ALA A 18 -7.09 3.69 6.86
C ALA A 18 -6.61 2.72 7.94
N ILE A 19 -6.00 1.62 7.50
CA ILE A 19 -5.36 0.63 8.38
C ILE A 19 -4.08 0.12 7.72
N SER A 20 -3.15 -0.37 8.54
CA SER A 20 -2.03 -1.19 8.12
C SER A 20 -2.00 -2.45 8.97
N THR A 21 -2.09 -3.61 8.30
CA THR A 21 -2.11 -4.91 8.98
C THR A 21 -0.74 -5.24 9.54
N THR A 22 -0.69 -5.93 10.68
CA THR A 22 0.54 -6.58 11.16
C THR A 22 0.56 -8.05 10.69
N ARG A 23 1.63 -8.77 11.02
CA ARG A 23 1.73 -10.21 10.76
C ARG A 23 0.85 -11.07 11.67
N SER A 24 0.18 -10.51 12.68
CA SER A 24 -0.53 -11.26 13.72
C SER A 24 -1.99 -11.57 13.36
N GLY A 25 -2.58 -12.56 14.01
CA GLY A 25 -4.01 -12.84 13.94
C GLY A 25 -4.50 -13.58 12.68
N GLY A 26 -3.60 -14.24 11.93
CA GLY A 26 -3.97 -15.03 10.75
C GLY A 26 -3.84 -16.55 10.91
N HIS A 27 -3.86 -17.25 9.79
CA HIS A 27 -3.96 -18.71 9.67
C HIS A 27 -2.69 -19.38 9.10
N SER A 28 -1.74 -18.60 8.59
CA SER A 28 -0.50 -19.10 8.02
C SER A 28 0.46 -19.62 9.09
N ARG A 29 1.39 -20.49 8.71
CA ARG A 29 2.32 -21.19 9.60
C ARG A 29 3.77 -20.99 9.16
N GLY A 30 4.70 -21.45 10.00
CA GLY A 30 6.13 -21.41 9.72
C GLY A 30 6.62 -19.98 9.41
N PRO A 31 7.38 -19.76 8.32
CA PRO A 31 7.93 -18.44 7.98
C PRO A 31 6.84 -17.40 7.70
N TYR A 32 5.65 -17.83 7.28
CA TYR A 32 4.51 -16.96 6.95
C TYR A 32 3.59 -16.70 8.15
N ARG A 33 3.93 -17.20 9.34
CA ARG A 33 3.09 -17.01 10.54
C ARG A 33 2.87 -15.50 10.78
N SER A 34 1.64 -14.98 10.87
CA SER A 34 0.33 -15.64 10.83
C SER A 34 -0.63 -15.07 9.77
N LEU A 35 -0.67 -13.75 9.58
CA LEU A 35 -1.57 -13.07 8.64
C LEU A 35 -0.84 -12.72 7.34
N ASN A 36 -0.37 -13.74 6.62
CA ASN A 36 0.20 -13.52 5.30
C ASN A 36 -0.91 -13.31 4.26
N LEU A 37 -0.85 -12.17 3.56
CA LEU A 37 -1.81 -11.79 2.51
C LEU A 37 -1.25 -12.02 1.10
N GLY A 38 0.04 -12.36 0.98
CA GLY A 38 0.74 -12.55 -0.29
C GLY A 38 0.56 -13.95 -0.87
N ASP A 39 0.09 -14.02 -2.11
CA ASP A 39 -0.17 -15.26 -2.85
C ASP A 39 1.02 -15.70 -3.73
N ARG A 40 2.10 -14.92 -3.79
CA ARG A 40 3.31 -15.19 -4.59
C ARG A 40 4.59 -15.34 -3.76
N CYS A 41 4.46 -15.85 -2.54
CA CYS A 41 5.59 -16.02 -1.61
C CYS A 41 5.86 -17.47 -1.20
N GLY A 42 5.06 -18.44 -1.65
CA GLY A 42 5.23 -19.87 -1.33
C GLY A 42 4.48 -20.36 -0.09
N ASP A 43 3.53 -19.58 0.44
CA ASP A 43 2.63 -20.01 1.52
C ASP A 43 1.50 -20.93 1.02
N ASP A 44 0.81 -21.60 1.94
CA ASP A 44 -0.40 -22.38 1.65
C ASP A 44 -1.50 -21.46 1.09
N PRO A 45 -1.95 -21.66 -0.18
CA PRO A 45 -2.98 -20.82 -0.79
C PRO A 45 -4.28 -20.78 0.01
N ARG A 46 -4.63 -21.87 0.71
CA ARG A 46 -5.83 -21.90 1.58
C ARG A 46 -5.65 -21.04 2.82
N ALA A 47 -4.43 -20.95 3.36
CA ALA A 47 -4.13 -20.06 4.48
C ALA A 47 -4.19 -18.59 4.05
N VAL A 48 -3.57 -18.26 2.90
CA VAL A 48 -3.63 -16.90 2.31
C VAL A 48 -5.07 -16.48 2.04
N GLN A 49 -5.88 -17.36 1.44
CA GLN A 49 -7.30 -17.08 1.18
C GLN A 49 -8.07 -16.76 2.47
N ARG A 50 -7.91 -17.56 3.54
CA ARG A 50 -8.53 -17.27 4.84
C ARG A 50 -8.06 -15.96 5.46
N ASN A 51 -6.78 -15.61 5.28
CA ASN A 51 -6.25 -14.33 5.77
C ASN A 51 -6.86 -13.14 5.01
N ARG A 52 -7.02 -13.26 3.67
CA ARG A 52 -7.67 -12.24 2.84
C ARG A 52 -9.16 -12.11 3.17
N GLU A 53 -9.87 -13.21 3.39
CA GLU A 53 -11.28 -13.20 3.84
C GLU A 53 -11.43 -12.52 5.21
N ARG A 54 -10.53 -12.83 6.14
CA ARG A 54 -10.50 -12.17 7.44
C ARG A 54 -10.31 -10.66 7.31
N LEU A 55 -9.37 -10.22 6.47
CA LEU A 55 -9.17 -8.79 6.20
C LEU A 55 -10.42 -8.17 5.56
N ALA A 56 -10.96 -8.80 4.52
CA ALA A 56 -12.15 -8.33 3.82
C ALA A 56 -13.36 -8.15 4.74
N SER A 57 -13.54 -9.04 5.73
CA SER A 57 -14.65 -8.92 6.71
C SER A 57 -14.60 -7.67 7.60
N ALA A 58 -13.45 -6.98 7.66
CA ALA A 58 -13.26 -5.76 8.42
C ALA A 58 -13.26 -4.49 7.54
N LEU A 59 -13.46 -4.66 6.23
CA LEU A 59 -13.43 -3.61 5.23
C LEU A 59 -14.82 -3.47 4.58
N PRO A 60 -15.15 -2.30 4.03
CA PRO A 60 -16.40 -2.12 3.28
C PRO A 60 -16.45 -2.96 2.00
N GLU A 61 -15.30 -3.18 1.36
CA GLU A 61 -15.15 -4.05 0.19
C GLU A 61 -13.84 -4.86 0.32
N ALA A 62 -13.77 -6.00 -0.36
CA ALA A 62 -12.52 -6.74 -0.50
C ALA A 62 -11.50 -5.91 -1.33
N PRO A 63 -10.23 -5.84 -0.91
CA PRO A 63 -9.23 -5.11 -1.70
C PRO A 63 -8.97 -5.76 -3.06
N ASN A 64 -8.87 -4.93 -4.10
CA ASN A 64 -8.35 -5.33 -5.40
C ASN A 64 -6.83 -5.33 -5.38
N TRP A 65 -6.22 -6.53 -5.30
CA TRP A 65 -4.77 -6.67 -5.18
C TRP A 65 -4.05 -6.43 -6.51
N LEU A 66 -3.12 -5.47 -6.51
CA LEU A 66 -2.25 -5.20 -7.65
C LEU A 66 -1.20 -6.29 -7.85
N LYS A 67 -0.81 -6.53 -9.11
CA LYS A 67 0.47 -7.17 -9.44
C LYS A 67 1.56 -6.11 -9.32
N GLN A 68 2.07 -5.91 -8.10
CA GLN A 68 3.15 -4.96 -7.83
C GLN A 68 4.45 -5.40 -8.52
N VAL A 69 5.07 -4.50 -9.28
CA VAL A 69 6.26 -4.78 -10.11
C VAL A 69 7.43 -3.85 -9.79
N HIS A 70 7.35 -3.09 -8.70
CA HIS A 70 8.33 -2.07 -8.30
C HIS A 70 8.53 -0.96 -9.35
N GLY A 71 7.45 -0.65 -10.09
CA GLY A 71 7.38 0.44 -11.04
C GLY A 71 6.76 1.70 -10.43
N LYS A 72 6.26 2.58 -11.30
CA LYS A 72 5.63 3.86 -10.94
C LYS A 72 4.19 4.02 -11.44
N ARG A 73 3.62 2.96 -12.01
CA ARG A 73 2.29 3.02 -12.61
C ARG A 73 1.23 3.14 -11.52
N VAL A 74 0.33 4.10 -11.73
CA VAL A 74 -0.82 4.41 -10.88
C VAL A 74 -2.08 4.03 -11.64
N VAL A 75 -3.05 3.40 -10.99
CA VAL A 75 -4.33 2.99 -11.60
C VAL A 75 -5.54 3.42 -10.75
N ARG A 76 -6.70 3.57 -11.39
CA ARG A 76 -7.98 3.74 -10.68
C ARG A 76 -8.43 2.43 -10.03
N HIS A 77 -9.18 2.52 -8.93
CA HIS A 77 -9.74 1.34 -8.24
C HIS A 77 -10.49 0.39 -9.18
N GLY A 78 -11.30 0.92 -10.10
CA GLY A 78 -12.02 0.10 -11.09
C GLY A 78 -11.12 -0.67 -12.06
N GLU A 79 -9.93 -0.14 -12.40
CA GLU A 79 -8.94 -0.84 -13.23
C GLU A 79 -8.18 -1.93 -12.46
N ALA A 80 -8.05 -1.77 -11.14
CA ALA A 80 -7.37 -2.73 -10.28
C ALA A 80 -8.12 -4.06 -10.14
N ALA A 81 -9.41 -4.10 -10.44
CA ALA A 81 -10.22 -5.32 -10.39
C ALA A 81 -9.76 -6.41 -11.37
N ALA A 82 -8.96 -6.06 -12.39
CA ALA A 82 -8.32 -7.05 -13.24
C ALA A 82 -7.20 -7.78 -12.48
N SER A 83 -7.32 -9.10 -12.32
CA SER A 83 -6.39 -9.97 -11.56
C SER A 83 -4.90 -9.89 -11.99
N SER A 84 -4.61 -9.32 -13.17
CA SER A 84 -3.27 -9.13 -13.71
C SER A 84 -2.85 -7.66 -13.80
N CYS A 85 -3.52 -6.74 -13.10
CA CYS A 85 -3.24 -5.32 -13.17
C CYS A 85 -1.85 -5.01 -12.59
N GLU A 86 -0.87 -4.78 -13.48
CA GLU A 86 0.48 -4.36 -13.11
C GLU A 86 0.51 -2.88 -12.75
N ALA A 87 0.66 -2.58 -11.47
CA ALA A 87 0.78 -1.23 -10.94
C ALA A 87 1.37 -1.28 -9.54
N ASP A 88 1.88 -0.15 -9.07
CA ASP A 88 2.44 0.00 -7.73
C ASP A 88 1.71 1.09 -6.93
N ALA A 89 0.67 1.71 -7.50
CA ALA A 89 -0.24 2.56 -6.76
C ALA A 89 -1.67 2.45 -7.29
N VAL A 90 -2.64 2.59 -6.39
CA VAL A 90 -4.07 2.61 -6.71
C VAL A 90 -4.73 3.80 -6.01
N LEU A 91 -5.68 4.42 -6.68
CA LEU A 91 -6.44 5.55 -6.14
C LEU A 91 -7.94 5.41 -6.40
N ALA A 92 -8.74 6.08 -5.58
CA ALA A 92 -10.21 6.03 -5.63
C ALA A 92 -10.83 7.38 -5.28
N TRP A 93 -12.04 7.62 -5.82
CA TRP A 93 -12.92 8.75 -5.45
C TRP A 93 -14.27 8.27 -4.89
N GLU A 94 -14.61 7.02 -5.20
CA GLU A 94 -15.86 6.39 -4.88
C GLU A 94 -15.88 6.04 -3.38
N PRO A 95 -16.98 6.32 -2.66
CA PRO A 95 -17.16 5.81 -1.30
C PRO A 95 -17.00 4.29 -1.27
N GLU A 96 -16.56 3.77 -0.13
CA GLU A 96 -16.39 2.34 0.13
C GLU A 96 -15.29 1.62 -0.67
N ALA A 97 -14.75 2.22 -1.75
CA ALA A 97 -13.63 1.67 -2.48
C ALA A 97 -12.38 1.52 -1.60
N VAL A 98 -11.67 0.39 -1.76
CA VAL A 98 -10.50 0.04 -0.94
C VAL A 98 -9.23 0.06 -1.78
N CYS A 99 -8.38 1.06 -1.54
CA CYS A 99 -7.01 1.11 -2.07
C CYS A 99 -6.07 0.32 -1.16
N ALA A 100 -5.40 -0.70 -1.70
CA ALA A 100 -4.45 -1.52 -0.94
C ALA A 100 -3.14 -1.73 -1.69
N VAL A 101 -2.06 -1.77 -0.93
CA VAL A 101 -0.72 -2.19 -1.35
C VAL A 101 -0.20 -3.21 -0.35
N MET A 102 0.71 -4.06 -0.80
CA MET A 102 1.25 -5.16 0.00
C MET A 102 2.75 -4.97 0.20
N THR A 103 3.22 -5.07 1.44
CA THR A 103 4.62 -4.84 1.75
C THR A 103 5.17 -5.87 2.72
N ALA A 104 6.46 -6.11 2.57
CA ALA A 104 7.37 -6.59 3.60
C ALA A 104 8.69 -5.85 3.29
N ASP A 105 9.11 -4.96 4.19
CA ASP A 105 10.23 -4.01 4.04
C ASP A 105 9.98 -2.76 3.16
N CYS A 106 9.41 -2.89 1.96
CA CYS A 106 9.12 -1.72 1.11
C CYS A 106 8.15 -0.74 1.78
N LEU A 107 8.26 0.56 1.49
CA LEU A 107 7.46 1.61 2.13
C LEU A 107 6.03 1.66 1.56
N PRO A 108 4.98 1.39 2.35
CA PRO A 108 3.63 1.73 1.97
C PRO A 108 3.36 3.21 2.29
N VAL A 109 2.79 3.95 1.34
CA VAL A 109 2.33 5.32 1.55
C VAL A 109 0.85 5.42 1.30
N LEU A 110 0.10 5.91 2.27
CA LEU A 110 -1.33 6.20 2.12
C LEU A 110 -1.51 7.70 1.92
N PHE A 111 -2.43 8.08 1.04
CA PHE A 111 -2.74 9.47 0.75
C PHE A 111 -4.24 9.71 0.89
N CYS A 112 -4.62 10.90 1.33
CA CYS A 112 -5.97 11.42 1.14
C CYS A 112 -5.96 12.93 0.97
N ARG A 113 -6.97 13.47 0.28
CA ARG A 113 -7.24 14.91 0.32
C ARG A 113 -7.84 15.29 1.66
N ARG A 114 -7.54 16.50 2.15
CA ARG A 114 -8.15 17.09 3.36
C ARG A 114 -9.67 17.26 3.23
N GLN A 115 -10.17 17.37 2.00
CA GLN A 115 -11.60 17.38 1.73
C GLN A 115 -12.28 16.01 1.95
N GLY A 116 -11.51 14.92 1.95
CA GLY A 116 -12.00 13.57 2.19
C GLY A 116 -12.69 12.91 0.99
N ASP A 117 -12.44 13.39 -0.22
CA ASP A 117 -13.10 12.95 -1.46
C ASP A 117 -12.20 12.08 -2.36
N ARG A 118 -10.91 11.97 -2.05
CA ARG A 118 -9.94 11.18 -2.83
C ARG A 118 -8.94 10.50 -1.90
N VAL A 119 -8.63 9.23 -2.20
CA VAL A 119 -7.64 8.42 -1.48
C VAL A 119 -6.70 7.71 -2.45
N ALA A 120 -5.50 7.37 -1.98
CA ALA A 120 -4.60 6.47 -2.69
C ALA A 120 -3.75 5.64 -1.74
N ALA A 121 -3.24 4.52 -2.26
CA ALA A 121 -2.21 3.71 -1.62
C ALA A 121 -1.09 3.44 -2.64
N ALA A 122 0.16 3.63 -2.23
CA ALA A 122 1.34 3.44 -3.07
C ALA A 122 2.37 2.51 -2.41
N HIS A 123 2.89 1.58 -3.20
CA HIS A 123 4.00 0.70 -2.89
C HIS A 123 5.30 1.35 -3.36
N ALA A 124 6.08 1.86 -2.42
CA ALA A 124 7.31 2.58 -2.68
C ALA A 124 8.54 1.76 -2.26
N GLY A 125 8.76 0.62 -2.95
CA GLY A 125 10.09 0.01 -2.96
C GLY A 125 11.11 0.92 -3.64
N TRP A 126 12.41 0.79 -3.34
CA TRP A 126 13.42 1.77 -3.78
C TRP A 126 13.41 2.07 -5.29
N ARG A 127 13.15 1.07 -6.15
CA ARG A 127 13.04 1.26 -7.60
C ARG A 127 11.85 2.13 -7.98
N GLY A 128 10.67 1.82 -7.45
CA GLY A 128 9.46 2.60 -7.69
C GLY A 128 9.56 3.99 -7.09
N LEU A 129 10.16 4.09 -5.89
CA LEU A 129 10.44 5.36 -5.25
C LEU A 129 11.36 6.21 -6.14
N ALA A 130 12.54 5.73 -6.54
CA ALA A 130 13.46 6.46 -7.42
C ALA A 130 12.83 6.80 -8.80
N ALA A 131 12.01 5.90 -9.34
CA ALA A 131 11.32 6.12 -10.61
C ALA A 131 10.19 7.16 -10.54
N GLY A 132 9.73 7.53 -9.34
CA GLY A 132 8.71 8.57 -9.13
C GLY A 132 7.30 8.07 -8.92
N VAL A 133 7.10 6.93 -8.24
CA VAL A 133 5.75 6.44 -7.88
C VAL A 133 4.98 7.43 -7.00
N LEU A 134 5.66 8.14 -6.08
CA LEU A 134 5.00 9.12 -5.22
C LEU A 134 4.60 10.39 -5.98
N PRO A 135 5.47 11.06 -6.78
CA PRO A 135 5.05 12.15 -7.66
C PRO A 135 3.93 11.74 -8.63
N ALA A 136 4.00 10.55 -9.21
CA ALA A 136 2.94 10.04 -10.10
C ALA A 136 1.60 9.91 -9.34
N THR A 137 1.62 9.41 -8.10
CA THR A 137 0.43 9.28 -7.26
C THR A 137 -0.13 10.64 -6.87
N VAL A 138 0.72 11.59 -6.46
CA VAL A 138 0.32 12.96 -6.10
C VAL A 138 -0.30 13.68 -7.30
N SER A 139 0.31 13.56 -8.48
CA SER A 139 -0.21 14.13 -9.73
C SER A 139 -1.58 13.54 -10.09
N ALA A 140 -1.72 12.20 -10.01
CA ALA A 140 -2.97 11.52 -10.34
C ALA A 140 -4.10 11.74 -9.33
N LEU A 141 -3.78 12.12 -8.08
CA LEU A 141 -4.77 12.54 -7.09
C LEU A 141 -5.37 13.92 -7.42
N ASP A 142 -4.70 14.72 -8.25
CA ASP A 142 -5.18 16.01 -8.73
C ASP A 142 -5.72 16.87 -7.57
N SER A 143 -4.81 17.16 -6.64
CA SER A 143 -5.09 17.94 -5.43
C SER A 143 -4.34 19.26 -5.49
N PRO A 144 -4.96 20.36 -5.01
CA PRO A 144 -4.23 21.60 -4.79
C PRO A 144 -3.03 21.41 -3.85
N PRO A 145 -1.95 22.20 -4.01
CA PRO A 145 -0.83 22.21 -3.07
C PRO A 145 -1.30 22.43 -1.63
N GLY A 146 -0.77 21.66 -0.68
CA GLY A 146 -1.12 21.75 0.75
C GLY A 146 -2.40 21.01 1.17
N GLU A 147 -3.22 20.57 0.21
CA GLU A 147 -4.49 19.87 0.48
C GLU A 147 -4.37 18.35 0.54
N LEU A 148 -3.15 17.82 0.39
CA LEU A 148 -2.89 16.39 0.46
C LEU A 148 -2.23 16.01 1.78
N LEU A 149 -2.77 14.98 2.42
CA LEU A 149 -2.15 14.28 3.54
C LEU A 149 -1.47 13.01 3.03
N ALA A 150 -0.31 12.70 3.57
CA ALA A 150 0.41 11.46 3.32
C ALA A 150 0.78 10.82 4.66
N TRP A 151 0.60 9.52 4.78
CA TRP A 151 1.04 8.73 5.92
C TRP A 151 2.05 7.68 5.44
N LEU A 152 3.21 7.66 6.09
CA LEU A 152 4.27 6.69 5.86
C LEU A 152 4.04 5.49 6.78
N GLY A 153 3.72 4.34 6.21
CA GLY A 153 3.47 3.13 6.99
C GLY A 153 4.73 2.36 7.34
N PRO A 154 4.57 1.19 8.01
CA PRO A 154 5.69 0.36 8.43
C PRO A 154 6.56 -0.08 7.24
N ALA A 155 7.86 0.19 7.35
CA ALA A 155 8.88 -0.12 6.35
C ALA A 155 10.19 -0.51 7.04
N ILE A 156 11.17 -0.99 6.27
CA ILE A 156 12.52 -1.19 6.78
C ILE A 156 13.14 0.17 7.17
N GLY A 157 13.57 0.29 8.42
CA GLY A 157 14.11 1.54 8.96
C GLY A 157 15.56 1.82 8.54
N PRO A 158 16.04 3.07 8.68
CA PRO A 158 17.37 3.48 8.23
C PRO A 158 18.51 2.72 8.94
N ALA A 159 18.29 2.22 10.16
CA ALA A 159 19.27 1.42 10.90
C ALA A 159 19.41 -0.04 10.42
N ARG A 160 18.57 -0.45 9.46
CA ARG A 160 18.51 -1.83 8.95
C ARG A 160 18.52 -1.91 7.42
N TYR A 161 18.31 -0.79 6.73
CA TYR A 161 18.29 -0.75 5.28
C TYR A 161 19.66 -0.47 4.68
N GLU A 162 20.53 -1.49 4.69
CA GLU A 162 21.82 -1.44 4.00
C GLU A 162 21.59 -1.54 2.48
N VAL A 163 22.24 -0.65 1.72
CA VAL A 163 22.09 -0.57 0.27
C VAL A 163 23.44 -0.43 -0.42
N GLY A 164 23.52 -0.93 -1.65
CA GLY A 164 24.66 -0.71 -2.52
C GLY A 164 24.70 0.71 -3.09
N ARG A 165 25.84 1.05 -3.70
CA ARG A 165 26.08 2.37 -4.32
C ARG A 165 25.08 2.68 -5.44
N GLU A 166 24.66 1.67 -6.19
CA GLU A 166 23.69 1.78 -7.27
C GLU A 166 22.33 2.31 -6.80
N VAL A 167 21.92 1.96 -5.58
CA VAL A 167 20.68 2.46 -5.00
C VAL A 167 20.85 3.93 -4.63
N ALA A 168 21.96 4.31 -4.00
CA ALA A 168 22.23 5.69 -3.63
C ALA A 168 22.33 6.63 -4.86
N GLU A 169 23.00 6.17 -5.92
CA GLU A 169 23.13 6.92 -7.17
C GLU A 169 21.78 7.12 -7.86
N ALA A 170 20.87 6.14 -7.78
CA ALA A 170 19.51 6.27 -8.34
C ALA A 170 18.69 7.42 -7.74
N PHE A 171 19.03 7.91 -6.53
CA PHE A 171 18.36 9.04 -5.88
C PHE A 171 19.09 10.38 -6.05
N SER A 172 20.28 10.39 -6.65
CA SER A 172 21.13 11.59 -6.71
C SER A 172 20.66 12.62 -7.76
N GLY A 173 19.84 12.20 -8.74
CA GLY A 173 19.36 13.05 -9.84
C GLY A 173 18.02 13.76 -9.59
N GLY A 174 17.36 13.52 -8.45
CA GLY A 174 15.99 13.97 -8.22
C GLY A 174 14.97 13.30 -9.15
N TYR A 175 13.69 13.69 -9.03
CA TYR A 175 12.67 13.32 -10.01
C TYR A 175 12.82 14.20 -11.25
N ALA A 176 12.82 13.58 -12.42
CA ALA A 176 12.70 14.26 -13.71
C ALA A 176 11.27 14.81 -13.91
#